data_AF-A0A381PS20-F1
#
_entry.id   AF-A0A381PS20-F1
#
_cell.length_a   1.000
_cell.length_b   1.000
_cell.length_c   1.000
_cell.angle_alpha   90.00
_cell.angle_beta   90.00
_cell.angle_gamma   90.00
#
_symmetry.space_group_name_H-M   'P 1'
#
loop_
_entity.id
_entity.type
_entity.pdbx_description
1 polymer ?
#
loop_
_entity_poly.entity_id
_entity_poly.type
_entity_poly.pdbx_seq_one_letter_code
_entity_poly.pdbx_strand_id
1 'polypeptide(L)'
;MKKSILLTLLIMFSFFSQNLFSQDRKKMDDARRERMEILKKRMDNKDVKINPMEMLRLNENQKHEFEKIQKKYRESFSNSKNSLKKKHLELELEKMNENLNQAKIDNLFDEISKIEADIKKMTFKKNNDIKSILSKDQIVMFERLTKRREMIGKRN
;
A
#
# COMPACT_ATOMS: atom_id res chain seq x y z
N MET A 1 -52.16 -8.14 43.04
CA MET A 1 -52.02 -6.86 42.31
C MET A 1 -50.62 -6.26 42.40
N LYS A 2 -50.02 -6.03 43.58
CA LYS A 2 -48.69 -5.38 43.72
C LYS A 2 -47.53 -6.07 42.96
N LYS A 3 -47.51 -7.41 42.92
CA LYS A 3 -46.47 -8.20 42.21
C LYS A 3 -46.55 -8.11 40.68
N SER A 4 -47.74 -7.89 40.12
CA SER A 4 -47.95 -7.76 38.67
C SER A 4 -47.45 -6.40 38.15
N ILE A 5 -47.71 -5.33 38.92
CA ILE A 5 -47.24 -3.97 38.62
C ILE A 5 -45.71 -3.87 38.68
N LEU A 6 -45.08 -4.58 39.64
CA LEU A 6 -43.62 -4.62 39.75
C LEU A 6 -42.98 -5.32 38.53
N LEU A 7 -43.62 -6.39 38.03
CA LEU A 7 -43.12 -7.14 36.88
C LEU A 7 -43.22 -6.33 35.58
N THR A 8 -44.32 -5.60 35.36
CA THR A 8 -44.46 -4.71 34.20
C THR A 8 -43.49 -3.53 34.25
N LEU A 9 -43.24 -2.95 35.43
CA LEU A 9 -42.22 -1.91 35.59
C LEU A 9 -40.80 -2.41 35.28
N LEU A 10 -40.48 -3.64 35.71
CA LEU A 10 -39.17 -4.24 35.46
C LEU A 10 -38.95 -4.52 33.96
N ILE A 11 -39.98 -4.97 33.25
CA ILE A 11 -39.95 -5.18 31.79
C ILE A 11 -39.81 -3.85 31.04
N MET A 12 -40.55 -2.81 31.45
CA MET A 12 -40.44 -1.49 30.82
C MET A 12 -39.04 -0.88 31.04
N PHE A 13 -38.43 -1.10 32.21
CA PHE A 13 -37.07 -0.64 32.51
C PHE A 13 -36.01 -1.37 31.67
N SER A 14 -36.15 -2.68 31.44
CA SER A 14 -35.24 -3.43 30.57
C SER A 14 -35.34 -2.97 29.11
N PHE A 15 -36.53 -2.71 28.58
CA PHE A 15 -36.67 -2.12 27.23
C PHE A 15 -36.10 -0.70 27.13
N PHE A 16 -36.30 0.14 28.15
CA PHE A 16 -35.77 1.50 28.18
C PHE A 16 -34.24 1.51 28.23
N SER A 17 -33.63 0.66 29.06
CA SER A 17 -32.17 0.52 29.14
C SER A 17 -31.57 -0.01 27.83
N GLN A 18 -32.19 -0.99 27.18
CA GLN A 18 -31.75 -1.50 25.87
C GLN A 18 -31.81 -0.43 24.77
N ASN A 19 -32.82 0.44 24.78
CA ASN A 19 -32.93 1.55 23.84
C ASN A 19 -31.84 2.61 24.07
N LEU A 20 -31.55 2.98 25.32
CA LEU A 20 -30.45 3.89 25.68
C LEU A 20 -29.09 3.34 25.23
N PHE A 21 -28.79 2.08 25.55
CA PHE A 21 -27.55 1.43 25.11
C PHE A 21 -27.44 1.32 23.57
N SER A 22 -28.55 1.16 22.86
CA SER A 22 -28.58 1.12 21.40
C SER A 22 -28.34 2.49 20.78
N GLN A 23 -28.88 3.56 21.38
CA GLN A 23 -28.63 4.93 20.95
C GLN A 23 -27.17 5.35 21.17
N ASP A 24 -26.56 4.97 22.28
CA ASP A 24 -25.15 5.29 22.56
C ASP A 24 -24.19 4.54 21.64
N ARG A 25 -24.48 3.27 21.31
CA ARG A 25 -23.73 2.53 20.27
C ARG A 25 -23.85 3.21 18.91
N LYS A 26 -25.05 3.63 18.53
CA LYS A 26 -25.29 4.32 17.25
C LYS A 26 -24.51 5.63 17.16
N LYS A 27 -24.50 6.44 18.23
CA LYS A 27 -23.68 7.66 18.31
C LYS A 27 -22.17 7.39 18.22
N MET A 28 -21.69 6.30 18.83
CA MET A 28 -20.29 5.90 18.76
C MET A 28 -19.90 5.44 17.34
N ASP A 29 -20.79 4.69 16.68
CA ASP A 29 -20.60 4.26 15.30
C ASP A 29 -20.66 5.43 14.31
N ASP A 30 -21.58 6.38 14.52
CA ASP A 30 -21.67 7.61 13.73
C ASP A 30 -20.42 8.48 13.90
N ALA A 31 -19.92 8.66 15.12
CA ALA A 31 -18.66 9.37 15.38
C ALA A 31 -17.44 8.66 14.78
N ARG A 32 -17.44 7.32 14.78
CA ARG A 32 -16.39 6.52 14.14
C ARG A 32 -16.46 6.63 12.61
N ARG A 33 -17.66 6.67 12.04
CA ARG A 33 -17.92 6.86 10.61
C ARG A 33 -17.51 8.25 10.16
N GLU A 34 -17.85 9.28 10.92
CA GLU A 34 -17.45 10.66 10.66
C GLU A 34 -15.92 10.82 10.73
N ARG A 35 -15.26 10.22 11.72
CA ARG A 35 -13.78 10.17 11.79
C ARG A 35 -13.17 9.46 10.58
N MET A 36 -13.77 8.35 10.12
CA MET A 36 -13.33 7.67 8.91
C MET A 36 -13.55 8.50 7.65
N GLU A 37 -14.67 9.22 7.54
CA GLU A 37 -14.93 10.13 6.41
C GLU A 37 -13.97 11.32 6.41
N ILE A 38 -13.64 11.89 7.56
CA ILE A 38 -12.63 12.96 7.68
C ILE A 38 -11.26 12.43 7.28
N LEU A 39 -10.88 11.23 7.72
CA LEU A 39 -9.62 10.59 7.31
C LEU A 39 -9.61 10.28 5.82
N LYS A 40 -10.71 9.79 5.27
CA LYS A 40 -10.89 9.50 3.84
C LYS A 40 -10.81 10.79 3.02
N LYS A 41 -11.52 11.86 3.39
CA LYS A 41 -11.41 13.18 2.75
C LYS A 41 -9.99 13.76 2.83
N ARG A 42 -9.24 13.53 3.91
CA ARG A 42 -7.81 13.92 3.99
C ARG A 42 -6.88 13.02 3.15
N MET A 43 -7.28 11.78 2.88
CA MET A 43 -6.57 10.88 1.98
C MET A 43 -6.90 11.16 0.52
N ASP A 44 -8.14 11.56 0.21
CA ASP A 44 -8.61 11.92 -1.12
C ASP A 44 -8.10 13.33 -1.51
N ASN A 45 -8.04 14.29 -0.56
CA ASN A 45 -7.37 15.59 -0.78
C ASN A 45 -5.83 15.50 -0.87
N LYS A 46 -5.23 14.31 -0.69
CA LYS A 46 -3.82 14.05 -1.00
C LYS A 46 -3.59 13.74 -2.48
N ASP A 47 -4.57 14.00 -3.34
CA ASP A 47 -4.41 14.09 -4.79
C ASP A 47 -3.65 15.34 -5.27
N VAL A 48 -3.11 16.16 -4.35
CA VAL A 48 -1.80 16.76 -4.64
C VAL A 48 -0.83 15.59 -4.66
N LYS A 49 -0.68 15.00 -5.84
CA LYS A 49 0.34 14.03 -6.21
C LYS A 49 1.70 14.72 -6.12
N ILE A 50 2.07 15.18 -4.91
CA ILE A 50 3.36 15.79 -4.63
C ILE A 50 4.35 14.73 -5.03
N ASN A 51 5.06 15.01 -6.12
CA ASN A 51 6.09 14.12 -6.57
C ASN A 51 7.05 13.96 -5.38
N PRO A 52 7.31 12.74 -4.88
CA PRO A 52 8.22 12.55 -3.75
C PRO A 52 9.56 13.27 -3.96
N MET A 53 9.95 13.50 -5.22
CA MET A 53 11.14 14.24 -5.60
C MET A 53 11.04 15.76 -5.43
N GLU A 54 9.85 16.36 -5.58
CA GLU A 54 9.63 17.78 -5.26
C GLU A 54 9.80 18.05 -3.77
N MET A 55 9.52 17.06 -2.92
CA MET A 55 9.77 17.15 -1.48
C MET A 55 11.26 17.17 -1.12
N LEU A 56 12.15 16.69 -2.00
CA LEU A 56 13.59 16.69 -1.76
C LEU A 56 14.24 18.04 -2.02
N ARG A 57 13.53 18.98 -2.67
CA ARG A 57 14.04 20.34 -3.00
C ARG A 57 15.45 20.29 -3.60
N LEU A 58 15.61 19.50 -4.65
CA LEU A 58 16.90 19.32 -5.33
C LEU A 58 17.36 20.63 -5.98
N ASN A 59 18.64 20.95 -5.89
CA ASN A 59 19.24 22.02 -6.70
C ASN A 59 19.45 21.57 -8.16
N GLU A 60 19.79 22.49 -9.06
CA GLU A 60 19.90 22.18 -10.51
C GLU A 60 20.93 21.09 -10.82
N ASN A 61 22.08 21.09 -10.14
CA ASN A 61 23.09 20.04 -10.32
C ASN A 61 22.56 18.67 -9.88
N GLN A 62 21.88 18.62 -8.73
CA GLN A 62 21.26 17.40 -8.21
C GLN A 62 20.14 16.91 -9.14
N LYS A 63 19.33 17.81 -9.70
CA LYS A 63 18.28 17.45 -10.68
C LYS A 63 18.89 16.80 -11.92
N HIS A 64 19.94 17.39 -12.47
CA HIS A 64 20.62 16.85 -13.65
C HIS A 64 21.23 15.46 -13.40
N GLU A 65 21.94 15.27 -12.27
CA GLU A 65 22.49 13.96 -11.92
C GLU A 65 21.39 12.93 -11.62
N PHE A 66 20.30 13.37 -10.97
CA PHE A 66 19.15 12.52 -10.74
C PHE A 66 18.55 12.02 -12.05
N GLU A 67 18.38 12.87 -13.06
CA GLU A 67 17.88 12.48 -14.38
C GLU A 67 18.82 11.47 -15.08
N LYS A 68 20.13 11.65 -14.96
CA LYS A 68 21.11 10.68 -15.48
C LYS A 68 20.93 9.32 -14.81
N ILE A 69 20.80 9.28 -13.49
CA ILE A 69 20.54 8.05 -12.75
C ILE A 69 19.21 7.43 -13.19
N GLN A 70 18.15 8.22 -13.37
CA GLN A 70 16.87 7.72 -13.88
C GLN A 70 17.01 7.06 -15.25
N LYS A 71 17.68 7.75 -16.19
CA LYS A 71 17.94 7.24 -17.54
C LYS A 71 18.75 5.94 -17.53
N LYS A 72 19.84 5.89 -16.74
CA LYS A 72 20.71 4.72 -16.57
C LYS A 72 19.94 3.44 -16.24
N TYR A 73 18.95 3.53 -15.34
CA TYR A 73 18.20 2.36 -14.89
C TYR A 73 16.90 2.11 -15.65
N ARG A 74 16.42 3.07 -16.46
CA ARG A 74 15.08 3.02 -17.09
C ARG A 74 14.89 1.77 -17.94
N GLU A 75 15.83 1.51 -18.84
CA GLU A 75 15.75 0.39 -19.78
C GLU A 75 15.81 -0.95 -19.06
N SER A 76 16.77 -1.14 -18.15
CA SER A 76 16.89 -2.38 -17.38
C SER A 76 15.64 -2.69 -16.56
N PHE A 77 15.02 -1.67 -15.93
CA PHE A 77 13.75 -1.87 -15.21
C PHE A 77 12.60 -2.21 -16.14
N SER A 78 12.51 -1.55 -17.29
CA SER A 78 11.46 -1.83 -18.28
C SER A 78 11.56 -3.28 -18.76
N ASN A 79 12.77 -3.72 -19.13
CA ASN A 79 13.01 -5.07 -19.64
C ASN A 79 12.70 -6.12 -18.58
N SER A 80 13.16 -5.91 -17.34
CA SER A 80 12.91 -6.85 -16.23
C SER A 80 11.42 -6.94 -15.89
N LYS A 81 10.70 -5.83 -15.86
CA LYS A 81 9.24 -5.82 -15.61
C LYS A 81 8.45 -6.50 -16.72
N ASN A 82 8.83 -6.28 -17.98
CA ASN A 82 8.20 -6.94 -19.12
C ASN A 82 8.45 -8.45 -19.09
N SER A 83 9.67 -8.87 -18.76
CA SER A 83 10.03 -10.28 -18.57
C SER A 83 9.22 -10.92 -17.43
N LEU A 84 9.11 -10.24 -16.28
CA LEU A 84 8.30 -10.68 -15.15
C LEU A 84 6.83 -10.86 -15.54
N LYS A 85 6.25 -9.87 -16.22
CA LYS A 85 4.86 -9.93 -16.70
C LYS A 85 4.64 -11.09 -17.65
N LYS A 86 5.57 -11.31 -18.59
CA LYS A 86 5.52 -12.43 -19.53
C LYS A 86 5.52 -13.76 -18.78
N LYS A 87 6.39 -13.91 -17.78
CA LYS A 87 6.50 -15.14 -16.98
C LYS A 87 5.28 -15.42 -16.12
N HIS A 88 4.66 -14.38 -15.53
CA HIS A 88 3.38 -14.55 -14.86
C HIS A 88 2.28 -15.03 -15.81
N LEU A 89 2.20 -14.47 -17.03
CA LEU A 89 1.23 -14.93 -18.03
C LEU A 89 1.50 -16.37 -18.47
N GLU A 90 2.77 -16.74 -18.69
CA GLU A 90 3.16 -18.14 -18.98
C GLU A 90 2.72 -19.10 -17.86
N LEU A 91 2.88 -18.68 -16.60
CA LEU A 91 2.45 -19.44 -15.43
C LEU A 91 0.91 -19.55 -15.33
N GLU A 92 0.18 -18.48 -15.60
CA GLU A 92 -1.29 -18.51 -15.63
C GLU A 92 -1.82 -19.43 -16.72
N LEU A 93 -1.23 -19.38 -17.92
CA LEU A 93 -1.59 -20.28 -19.02
C LEU A 93 -1.33 -21.74 -18.66
N GLU A 94 -0.18 -22.05 -18.05
CA GLU A 94 0.14 -23.43 -17.66
C GLU A 94 -0.81 -23.98 -16.59
N LYS A 95 -1.30 -23.12 -15.69
CA LYS A 95 -2.31 -23.49 -14.69
C LYS A 95 -3.69 -23.77 -15.28
N MET A 96 -4.00 -23.23 -16.46
CA MET A 96 -5.27 -23.44 -17.15
C MET A 96 -5.26 -24.68 -18.06
N ASN A 97 -4.10 -25.28 -18.31
CA ASN A 97 -4.00 -26.50 -19.12
C ASN A 97 -4.66 -27.69 -18.41
N GLU A 98 -5.41 -28.50 -19.16
CA GLU A 98 -6.05 -29.72 -18.64
C GLU A 98 -5.03 -30.73 -18.10
N ASN A 99 -3.86 -30.81 -18.73
CA ASN A 99 -2.73 -31.64 -18.31
C ASN A 99 -1.67 -30.76 -17.63
N LEU A 100 -1.81 -30.60 -16.32
CA LEU A 100 -0.92 -29.76 -15.52
C LEU A 100 0.51 -30.32 -15.49
N ASN A 101 1.46 -29.57 -16.05
CA ASN A 101 2.88 -29.92 -16.00
C ASN A 101 3.55 -29.27 -14.77
N GLN A 102 3.59 -30.01 -13.66
CA GLN A 102 4.10 -29.48 -12.38
C GLN A 102 5.56 -29.01 -12.47
N ALA A 103 6.43 -29.77 -13.15
CA ALA A 103 7.84 -29.41 -13.31
C ALA A 103 8.02 -28.07 -14.06
N LYS A 104 7.17 -27.81 -15.06
CA LYS A 104 7.18 -26.53 -15.78
C LYS A 104 6.68 -25.38 -14.90
N ILE A 105 5.66 -25.61 -14.08
CA ILE A 105 5.15 -24.63 -13.11
C ILE A 105 6.22 -24.27 -12.07
N ASP A 106 6.92 -25.26 -11.52
CA ASP A 106 7.97 -25.05 -10.52
C ASP A 106 9.13 -24.22 -11.12
N ASN A 107 9.57 -24.57 -12.33
CA ASN A 107 10.58 -23.79 -13.05
C ASN A 107 10.13 -22.34 -13.32
N LEU A 108 8.86 -22.11 -13.66
CA LEU A 108 8.32 -20.76 -13.84
C LEU A 108 8.34 -19.96 -12.54
N PHE A 109 8.04 -20.59 -11.40
CA PHE A 109 8.17 -19.95 -10.09
C PHE A 109 9.62 -19.55 -9.76
N ASP A 110 10.58 -20.40 -10.06
CA ASP A 110 12.00 -20.11 -9.85
C ASP A 110 12.48 -18.95 -10.75
N GLU A 111 12.08 -18.95 -12.02
CA GLU A 111 12.39 -17.87 -12.95
C GLU A 111 11.78 -16.53 -12.52
N ILE A 112 10.51 -16.54 -12.10
CA ILE A 112 9.82 -15.36 -11.55
C ILE A 112 10.58 -14.85 -10.33
N SER A 113 10.90 -15.72 -9.37
CA SER A 113 11.62 -15.37 -8.15
C SER A 113 12.98 -14.74 -8.43
N LYS A 114 13.71 -15.27 -9.44
CA LYS A 114 14.98 -14.72 -9.88
C LYS A 114 14.82 -13.31 -10.45
N ILE A 115 13.84 -13.08 -11.32
CA ILE A 115 13.56 -11.76 -11.91
C ILE A 115 13.19 -10.75 -10.82
N GLU A 116 12.34 -11.15 -9.87
CA GLU A 116 11.97 -10.29 -8.73
C GLU A 116 13.20 -9.91 -7.87
N ALA A 117 14.07 -10.87 -7.59
CA ALA A 117 15.30 -10.64 -6.84
C ALA A 117 16.21 -9.64 -7.57
N ASP A 118 16.34 -9.76 -8.89
CA ASP A 118 17.16 -8.86 -9.69
C ASP A 118 16.57 -7.44 -9.76
N ILE A 119 15.24 -7.31 -9.87
CA ILE A 119 14.54 -6.01 -9.75
C ILE A 119 14.80 -5.38 -8.37
N LYS A 120 14.77 -6.16 -7.28
CA LYS A 120 15.07 -5.68 -5.92
C LYS A 120 16.52 -5.19 -5.81
N LYS A 121 17.50 -5.96 -6.32
CA LYS A 121 18.91 -5.56 -6.36
C LYS A 121 19.11 -4.27 -7.15
N MET A 122 18.49 -4.14 -8.32
CA MET A 122 18.55 -2.92 -9.13
C MET A 122 17.92 -1.72 -8.41
N THR A 123 16.81 -1.92 -7.71
CA THR A 123 16.15 -0.87 -6.92
C THR A 123 17.06 -0.38 -5.81
N PHE A 124 17.71 -1.31 -5.10
CA PHE A 124 18.69 -0.97 -4.08
C PHE A 124 19.86 -0.16 -4.66
N LYS A 125 20.47 -0.62 -5.76
CA LYS A 125 21.56 0.09 -6.44
C LYS A 125 21.14 1.51 -6.86
N LYS A 126 19.99 1.64 -7.52
CA LYS A 126 19.44 2.95 -7.91
C LYS A 126 19.22 3.88 -6.72
N ASN A 127 18.70 3.35 -5.61
CA ASN A 127 18.49 4.15 -4.41
C ASN A 127 19.81 4.63 -3.80
N ASN A 128 20.87 3.81 -3.84
CA ASN A 128 22.21 4.23 -3.39
C ASN A 128 22.81 5.30 -4.32
N ASP A 129 22.69 5.13 -5.63
CA ASP A 129 23.11 6.13 -6.61
C ASP A 129 22.36 7.46 -6.40
N ILE A 130 21.06 7.43 -6.06
CA ILE A 130 20.32 8.64 -5.69
C ILE A 130 20.84 9.23 -4.39
N LYS A 131 21.08 8.42 -3.36
CA LYS A 131 21.57 8.92 -2.07
C LYS A 131 22.94 9.62 -2.17
N SER A 132 23.81 9.21 -3.10
CA SER A 132 25.14 9.80 -3.24
C SER A 132 25.12 11.26 -3.72
N ILE A 133 24.03 11.70 -4.35
CA ILE A 133 23.86 13.09 -4.80
C ILE A 133 23.07 13.96 -3.81
N LEU A 134 22.57 13.38 -2.71
CA LEU A 134 21.73 14.07 -1.73
C LEU A 134 22.52 14.53 -0.50
N SER A 135 22.08 15.61 0.13
CA SER A 135 22.54 16.00 1.46
C SER A 135 22.00 15.05 2.54
N LYS A 136 22.58 15.08 3.75
CA LYS A 136 22.13 14.25 4.88
C LYS A 136 20.63 14.41 5.17
N ASP A 137 20.14 15.64 5.19
CA ASP A 137 18.72 15.92 5.44
C ASP A 137 17.82 15.40 4.32
N GLN A 138 18.26 15.56 3.07
CA GLN A 138 17.55 15.04 1.90
C GLN A 138 17.51 13.50 1.91
N ILE A 139 18.58 12.84 2.37
CA ILE A 139 18.62 11.37 2.51
C ILE A 139 17.56 10.90 3.51
N VAL A 140 17.46 11.55 4.68
CA VAL A 140 16.45 11.20 5.69
C VAL A 140 15.04 11.32 5.10
N MET A 141 14.77 12.39 4.35
CA MET A 141 13.48 12.56 3.68
C MET A 141 13.25 11.50 2.60
N PHE A 142 14.26 11.20 1.79
CA PHE A 142 14.21 10.18 0.73
C PHE A 142 13.89 8.79 1.28
N GLU A 143 14.50 8.41 2.40
CA GLU A 143 14.23 7.13 3.05
C GLU A 143 12.79 7.03 3.57
N ARG A 144 12.28 8.11 4.19
CA ARG A 144 10.88 8.18 4.63
C ARG A 144 9.91 8.00 3.46
N LEU A 145 10.19 8.65 2.33
CA LEU A 145 9.37 8.57 1.12
C LEU A 145 9.41 7.16 0.50
N THR A 146 10.58 6.54 0.46
CA THR A 146 10.76 5.18 -0.07
C THR A 146 10.01 4.16 0.78
N LYS A 147 10.17 4.20 2.12
CA LYS A 147 9.43 3.33 3.05
C LYS A 147 7.91 3.49 2.92
N ARG A 148 7.42 4.72 2.76
CA ARG A 148 5.98 4.98 2.56
C ARG A 148 5.48 4.33 1.27
N ARG A 149 6.25 4.39 0.19
CA ARG A 149 5.89 3.74 -1.09
C ARG A 149 5.81 2.22 -0.93
N GLU A 150 6.77 1.59 -0.23
CA GLU A 150 6.74 0.15 0.04
C GLU A 150 5.49 -0.26 0.84
N MET A 151 5.08 0.53 1.84
CA MET A 151 3.87 0.24 2.61
C MET A 151 2.57 0.40 1.80
N ILE A 152 2.52 1.36 0.87
CA ILE A 152 1.34 1.53 0.00
C ILE A 152 1.28 0.40 -1.03
N GLY A 153 2.41 0.00 -1.61
CA GLY A 153 2.46 -1.07 -2.60
C GLY A 153 2.09 -2.46 -2.06
N LYS A 154 2.18 -2.69 -0.75
CA LYS A 154 1.73 -3.94 -0.09
C LYS A 154 0.23 -4.00 0.19
N ARG A 155 -0.51 -2.91 -0.01
CA ARG A 155 -1.96 -2.82 0.28
C ARG A 155 -2.85 -3.07 -0.95
N ASN A 156 -2.24 -3.16 -2.13
CA ASN A 156 -2.89 -3.50 -3.40
C ASN A 156 -2.42 -4.88 -3.84
#